data_AF-A0A9E2LML2-F1
#
_entry.id   AF-A0A9E2LML2-F1
#
_cell.length_a   1.000
_cell.length_b   1.000
_cell.length_c   1.000
_cell.angle_alpha   90.00
_cell.angle_beta   90.00
_cell.angle_gamma   90.00
#
_symmetry.space_group_name_H-M   'P 1'
#
loop_
_entity.id
_entity.type
_entity.pdbx_description
1 polymer ?
#
loop_
_entity_poly.entity_id
_entity_poly.type
_entity_poly.pdbx_seq_one_letter_code
_entity_poly.pdbx_strand_id
1 'polypeptide(L)'
;MNQNKPILDKERLKTIVVNMFPEHEVMFIYFCGSIAYHTTSSNSDVDITVVLSGFKGLIHTSLEGIDIFGYGYEDFCKRQEMNSNIPLYNRLHADDIINAKEHLVYLNPLFENEFNELVETDFTSYLDKYLDTVIEYYDQIINKDNMLVKRAYHILRIRAILDTYLETGDYTLILSDDWMKRIDELKTNWDKSDDGTYLSTLRQFLLEIKEIRDEVLQHE
;
A
#
# COMPACT_ATOMS: atom_id res chain seq x y z
N MET A 1 8.69 3.73 -23.59
CA MET A 1 8.80 2.55 -24.48
C MET A 1 7.90 1.46 -23.92
N ASN A 2 6.89 1.05 -24.70
CA ASN A 2 5.91 0.03 -24.33
C ASN A 2 6.58 -1.31 -24.01
N GLN A 3 6.30 -1.85 -22.83
CA GLN A 3 6.30 -3.29 -22.60
C GLN A 3 4.95 -3.66 -21.99
N ASN A 4 4.02 -4.11 -22.84
CA ASN A 4 2.86 -4.88 -22.38
C ASN A 4 3.42 -6.14 -21.71
N LYS A 5 3.63 -6.12 -20.39
CA LYS A 5 3.71 -7.35 -19.62
C LYS A 5 2.36 -8.05 -19.83
N PRO A 6 2.32 -9.29 -20.36
CA PRO A 6 1.07 -10.04 -20.59
C PRO A 6 0.22 -10.27 -19.31
N ILE A 7 0.79 -9.94 -18.16
CA ILE A 7 0.19 -10.01 -16.81
C ILE A 7 -0.73 -8.82 -16.52
N LEU A 8 -0.61 -7.69 -17.22
CA LEU A 8 -1.47 -6.51 -17.00
C LEU A 8 -2.83 -6.59 -17.76
N ASP A 9 -3.12 -7.72 -18.39
CA ASP A 9 -4.42 -7.96 -19.01
C ASP A 9 -5.49 -8.16 -17.92
N LYS A 10 -6.37 -7.17 -17.78
CA LYS A 10 -7.42 -7.13 -16.75
C LYS A 10 -8.38 -8.32 -16.84
N GLU A 11 -8.75 -8.77 -18.05
CA GLU A 11 -9.67 -9.91 -18.19
C GLU A 11 -9.00 -11.23 -17.80
N ARG A 12 -7.71 -11.38 -18.11
CA ARG A 12 -6.92 -12.52 -17.63
C ARG A 12 -6.82 -12.51 -16.11
N LEU A 13 -6.48 -11.39 -15.49
CA LEU A 13 -6.38 -11.25 -14.03
C LEU A 13 -7.70 -11.60 -13.34
N LYS A 14 -8.80 -11.04 -13.83
CA LYS A 14 -10.15 -11.37 -13.36
C LYS A 14 -10.42 -12.87 -13.47
N THR A 15 -10.11 -13.50 -14.60
CA THR A 15 -10.31 -14.94 -14.80
C THR A 15 -9.51 -15.77 -13.80
N ILE A 16 -8.24 -15.41 -13.56
CA ILE A 16 -7.37 -16.07 -12.57
C ILE A 16 -8.00 -15.98 -11.18
N VAL A 17 -8.40 -14.78 -10.76
CA VAL A 17 -8.96 -14.54 -9.42
C VAL A 17 -10.30 -15.24 -9.22
N VAL A 18 -11.22 -15.15 -10.18
CA VAL A 18 -12.52 -15.82 -10.10
C VAL A 18 -12.34 -17.35 -9.97
N ASN A 19 -11.40 -17.93 -10.71
CA ASN A 19 -11.11 -19.37 -10.62
C ASN A 19 -10.40 -19.76 -9.31
N MET A 20 -9.69 -18.83 -8.68
CA MET A 20 -9.01 -19.04 -7.40
C MET A 20 -10.00 -19.07 -6.22
N PHE A 21 -11.12 -18.36 -6.33
CA PHE A 21 -12.15 -18.27 -5.30
C PHE A 21 -13.52 -18.76 -5.80
N PRO A 22 -13.66 -20.03 -6.20
CA PRO A 22 -14.87 -20.53 -6.87
C PRO A 22 -16.12 -20.53 -5.98
N GLU A 23 -15.96 -20.46 -4.66
CA GLU A 23 -17.05 -20.44 -3.67
C GLU A 23 -17.40 -19.03 -3.17
N HIS A 24 -16.71 -18.00 -3.66
CA HIS A 24 -16.90 -16.61 -3.23
C HIS A 24 -17.10 -15.68 -4.42
N GLU A 25 -18.06 -14.76 -4.29
CA GLU A 25 -18.22 -13.72 -5.30
C GLU A 25 -17.12 -12.68 -5.16
N VAL A 26 -16.40 -12.44 -6.25
CA VAL A 26 -15.45 -11.33 -6.34
C VAL A 26 -16.24 -10.03 -6.44
N MET A 27 -16.08 -9.15 -5.46
CA MET A 27 -16.71 -7.84 -5.44
C MET A 27 -15.94 -6.89 -6.33
N PHE A 28 -14.64 -6.75 -6.09
CA PHE A 28 -13.75 -5.92 -6.90
C PHE A 28 -12.30 -6.35 -6.81
N ILE A 29 -11.54 -5.96 -7.84
CA ILE A 29 -10.10 -6.17 -7.98
C ILE A 29 -9.49 -4.85 -8.43
N TYR A 30 -8.40 -4.42 -7.82
CA TYR A 30 -7.61 -3.29 -8.29
C TYR A 30 -6.11 -3.56 -8.13
N PHE A 31 -5.29 -2.91 -8.95
CA PHE A 31 -3.83 -2.96 -8.77
C PHE A 31 -3.44 -2.17 -7.53
N CYS A 32 -2.67 -2.79 -6.65
CA CYS A 32 -2.07 -2.13 -5.49
C CYS A 32 -0.54 -2.06 -5.67
N GLY A 33 0.20 -1.98 -4.57
CA GLY A 33 1.66 -1.98 -4.60
C GLY A 33 2.23 -0.88 -5.50
N SER A 34 3.34 -1.15 -6.18
CA SER A 34 4.07 -0.11 -6.92
C SER A 34 3.26 0.55 -8.05
N ILE A 35 2.21 -0.08 -8.55
CA ILE A 35 1.30 0.51 -9.55
C ILE A 35 0.47 1.61 -8.88
N ALA A 36 -0.17 1.32 -7.75
CA ALA A 36 -0.99 2.29 -7.03
C ALA A 36 -0.21 3.51 -6.53
N TYR A 37 1.08 3.32 -6.19
CA TYR A 37 1.94 4.41 -5.73
C TYR A 37 2.78 5.05 -6.84
N HIS A 38 2.55 4.71 -8.12
CA HIS A 38 3.35 5.17 -9.26
C HIS A 38 4.87 4.92 -9.15
N THR A 39 5.31 4.01 -8.27
CA THR A 39 6.72 3.66 -8.00
C THR A 39 7.20 2.44 -8.79
N THR A 40 6.59 2.16 -9.93
CA THR A 40 6.87 0.95 -10.73
C THR A 40 8.23 1.02 -11.39
N SER A 41 9.02 -0.04 -11.27
CA SER A 41 10.30 -0.24 -11.97
C SER A 41 10.33 -1.57 -12.73
N SER A 42 11.34 -1.81 -13.56
CA SER A 42 11.44 -3.04 -14.39
C SER A 42 11.37 -4.32 -13.57
N ASN A 43 11.82 -4.27 -12.30
CA ASN A 43 11.88 -5.40 -11.37
C ASN A 43 10.76 -5.34 -10.32
N SER A 44 9.68 -4.61 -10.60
CA SER A 44 8.50 -4.60 -9.73
C SER A 44 7.58 -5.75 -10.10
N ASP A 45 7.13 -6.44 -9.07
CA ASP A 45 6.09 -7.47 -9.12
C ASP A 45 4.73 -6.81 -9.41
N VAL A 46 3.73 -7.61 -9.73
CA VAL A 46 2.36 -7.10 -9.95
C VAL A 46 1.53 -7.46 -8.74
N ASP A 47 1.13 -6.45 -7.98
CA ASP A 47 0.30 -6.61 -6.80
C ASP A 47 -1.16 -6.30 -7.13
N ILE A 48 -2.09 -7.16 -6.68
CA ILE A 48 -3.52 -6.89 -6.74
C ILE A 48 -4.17 -7.08 -5.37
N THR A 49 -5.13 -6.22 -5.10
CA THR A 49 -6.08 -6.40 -3.99
C THR A 49 -7.36 -7.00 -4.55
N VAL A 50 -7.86 -8.05 -3.90
CA VAL A 50 -9.12 -8.74 -4.24
C VAL A 50 -10.03 -8.68 -3.02
N VAL A 51 -11.25 -8.21 -3.20
CA VAL A 51 -12.27 -8.20 -2.14
C VAL A 51 -13.40 -9.15 -2.50
N LEU A 52 -13.75 -10.01 -1.55
CA LEU A 52 -14.64 -11.16 -1.73
C LEU A 52 -15.85 -11.05 -0.80
N SER A 53 -17.02 -11.36 -1.34
CA SER A 53 -18.25 -11.49 -0.57
C SER A 53 -18.29 -12.84 0.15
N GLY A 54 -18.64 -12.82 1.44
CA GLY A 54 -18.81 -14.01 2.28
C GLY A 54 -17.52 -14.77 2.64
N PHE A 55 -16.35 -14.38 2.11
CA PHE A 55 -15.05 -14.89 2.56
C PHE A 55 -14.72 -14.34 3.95
N LYS A 56 -14.12 -15.17 4.82
CA LYS A 56 -13.75 -14.78 6.19
C LYS A 56 -12.23 -14.79 6.34
N GLY A 57 -11.68 -13.65 6.75
CA GLY A 57 -10.26 -13.43 6.91
C GLY A 57 -9.61 -12.87 5.65
N LEU A 58 -8.32 -13.16 5.53
CA LEU A 58 -7.48 -12.68 4.44
C LEU A 58 -6.53 -13.79 3.99
N ILE A 59 -6.08 -13.68 2.74
CA ILE A 59 -5.07 -14.55 2.14
C ILE A 59 -4.06 -13.68 1.41
N HIS A 60 -2.78 -14.04 1.55
CA HIS A 60 -1.70 -13.48 0.75
C HIS A 60 -1.00 -14.63 0.05
N THR A 61 -0.95 -14.58 -1.28
CA THR A 61 -0.46 -15.66 -2.13
C THR A 61 0.09 -15.10 -3.42
N SER A 62 0.93 -15.87 -4.12
CA SER A 62 1.50 -15.48 -5.41
C SER A 62 1.15 -16.51 -6.47
N LEU A 63 0.69 -16.06 -7.64
CA LEU A 63 0.33 -16.93 -8.76
C LEU A 63 0.76 -16.28 -10.08
N GLU A 64 1.53 -17.01 -10.89
CA GLU A 64 2.03 -16.53 -12.19
C GLU A 64 2.79 -15.18 -12.13
N GLY A 65 3.45 -14.89 -11.00
CA GLY A 65 4.18 -13.64 -10.78
C GLY A 65 3.28 -12.45 -10.43
N ILE A 66 2.05 -12.73 -9.96
CA ILE A 66 1.11 -11.77 -9.40
C ILE A 66 0.97 -12.06 -7.91
N ASP A 67 1.24 -11.07 -7.07
CA ASP A 67 0.98 -11.12 -5.65
C ASP A 67 -0.47 -10.68 -5.39
N ILE A 68 -1.23 -11.57 -4.75
CA ILE A 68 -2.67 -11.45 -4.55
C ILE A 68 -2.93 -11.26 -3.06
N PHE A 69 -3.48 -10.10 -2.72
CA PHE A 69 -3.98 -9.77 -1.40
C PHE A 69 -5.51 -9.92 -1.38
N GLY A 70 -5.98 -11.10 -0.98
CA GLY A 70 -7.40 -11.41 -0.90
C GLY A 70 -7.98 -11.10 0.48
N TYR A 71 -9.12 -10.43 0.53
CA TYR A 71 -9.81 -10.08 1.76
C TYR A 71 -11.29 -10.41 1.68
N GLY A 72 -11.86 -10.86 2.80
CA GLY A 72 -13.30 -10.79 3.00
C GLY A 72 -13.71 -9.33 3.14
N TYR A 73 -14.88 -8.95 2.64
CA TYR A 73 -15.34 -7.55 2.71
C TYR A 73 -15.25 -6.95 4.11
N GLU A 74 -15.72 -7.66 5.15
CA GLU A 74 -15.65 -7.19 6.53
C GLU A 74 -14.21 -6.97 7.02
N ASP A 75 -13.28 -7.85 6.61
CA ASP A 75 -11.87 -7.74 6.99
C ASP A 75 -11.14 -6.66 6.18
N PHE A 76 -11.61 -6.38 4.95
CA PHE A 76 -11.17 -5.23 4.17
C PHE A 76 -11.62 -3.91 4.81
N CYS A 77 -12.86 -3.80 5.28
CA CYS A 77 -13.32 -2.62 6.02
C CYS A 77 -12.49 -2.41 7.30
N LYS A 78 -12.26 -3.48 8.08
CA LYS A 78 -11.38 -3.44 9.25
C LYS A 78 -9.96 -3.00 8.92
N ARG A 79 -9.43 -3.35 7.73
CA ARG A 79 -8.12 -2.88 7.25
C ARG A 79 -8.13 -1.36 7.08
N GLN A 80 -9.19 -0.79 6.48
CA GLN A 80 -9.32 0.65 6.29
C GLN A 80 -9.48 1.40 7.63
N GLU A 81 -10.17 0.79 8.58
CA GLU A 81 -10.32 1.31 9.95
C GLU A 81 -9.06 1.13 10.84
N MET A 82 -7.97 0.59 10.27
CA MET A 82 -6.72 0.27 10.98
C MET A 82 -6.92 -0.66 12.18
N ASN A 83 -7.91 -1.55 12.10
CA ASN A 83 -8.25 -2.48 13.19
C ASN A 83 -7.10 -3.43 13.50
N SER A 84 -6.71 -3.53 14.78
CA SER A 84 -5.55 -4.32 15.23
C SER A 84 -5.68 -5.83 15.01
N ASN A 85 -6.88 -6.35 14.72
CA ASN A 85 -7.06 -7.75 14.32
C ASN A 85 -6.55 -8.04 12.90
N ILE A 86 -6.33 -7.00 12.08
CA ILE A 86 -5.69 -7.13 10.79
C ILE A 86 -4.17 -7.11 10.97
N PRO A 87 -3.42 -8.06 10.39
CA PRO A 87 -1.97 -8.10 10.47
C PRO A 87 -1.34 -6.77 10.07
N LEU A 88 -0.30 -6.39 10.81
CA LEU A 88 0.36 -5.09 10.67
C LEU A 88 0.80 -4.81 9.22
N TYR A 89 1.32 -5.82 8.54
CA TYR A 89 1.74 -5.72 7.14
C TYR A 89 0.60 -5.34 6.18
N ASN A 90 -0.62 -5.83 6.41
CA ASN A 90 -1.76 -5.54 5.55
C ASN A 90 -2.32 -4.13 5.79
N ARG A 91 -2.29 -3.66 7.05
CA ARG A 91 -2.67 -2.28 7.42
C ARG A 91 -1.68 -1.25 6.86
N LEU A 92 -0.40 -1.59 6.77
CA LEU A 92 0.66 -0.72 6.23
C LEU A 92 0.41 -0.23 4.80
N HIS A 93 -0.41 -0.96 4.04
CA HIS A 93 -0.68 -0.65 2.63
C HIS A 93 -2.11 -0.15 2.40
N ALA A 94 -2.87 0.13 3.47
CA ALA A 94 -4.28 0.51 3.37
C ALA A 94 -4.51 1.81 2.58
N ASP A 95 -3.52 2.70 2.53
CA ASP A 95 -3.52 3.92 1.71
C ASP A 95 -3.68 3.64 0.20
N ASP A 96 -3.45 2.41 -0.27
CA ASP A 96 -3.67 2.03 -1.67
C ASP A 96 -5.11 2.24 -2.18
N ILE A 97 -6.09 2.31 -1.28
CA ILE A 97 -7.50 2.52 -1.63
C ILE A 97 -7.73 3.86 -2.32
N ILE A 98 -6.90 4.87 -2.02
CA ILE A 98 -7.00 6.23 -2.58
C ILE A 98 -6.94 6.19 -4.11
N ASN A 99 -6.09 5.33 -4.68
CA ASN A 99 -5.94 5.18 -6.13
C ASN A 99 -6.67 3.94 -6.69
N ALA A 100 -7.47 3.23 -5.89
CA ALA A 100 -8.13 2.00 -6.32
C ALA A 100 -9.07 2.22 -7.52
N LYS A 101 -9.74 3.37 -7.58
CA LYS A 101 -10.63 3.72 -8.70
C LYS A 101 -9.88 3.91 -10.01
N GLU A 102 -8.72 4.57 -9.99
CA GLU A 102 -7.86 4.74 -11.16
C GLU A 102 -7.29 3.40 -11.65
N HIS A 103 -6.99 2.50 -10.70
CA HIS A 103 -6.33 1.23 -10.98
C HIS A 103 -7.27 0.02 -10.92
N LEU A 104 -8.57 0.25 -11.09
CA LEU A 104 -9.59 -0.78 -11.07
C LEU A 104 -9.36 -1.81 -12.18
N VAL A 105 -9.28 -3.09 -11.81
CA VAL A 105 -9.18 -4.23 -12.72
C VAL A 105 -10.58 -4.76 -13.03
N TYR A 106 -11.39 -4.94 -12.01
CA TYR A 106 -12.74 -5.48 -12.11
C TYR A 106 -13.61 -4.93 -10.99
N LEU A 107 -14.87 -4.61 -11.29
CA LEU A 107 -15.91 -4.31 -10.32
C LEU A 107 -17.16 -5.08 -10.74
N ASN A 108 -17.71 -5.83 -9.80
CA ASN A 108 -18.99 -6.48 -9.98
C ASN A 108 -20.10 -5.43 -9.78
N PRO A 109 -21.00 -5.23 -10.78
CA PRO A 109 -22.06 -4.22 -10.70
C PRO A 109 -22.96 -4.30 -9.47
N LEU A 110 -23.09 -5.48 -8.86
CA LEU A 110 -23.89 -5.67 -7.64
C LEU A 110 -23.28 -5.00 -6.41
N PHE A 111 -21.98 -4.68 -6.44
CA PHE A 111 -21.21 -4.15 -5.31
C PHE A 111 -20.64 -2.76 -5.60
N GLU A 112 -21.19 -2.03 -6.58
CA GLU A 112 -20.74 -0.67 -6.93
C GLU A 112 -20.89 0.30 -5.76
N ASN A 113 -21.95 0.17 -4.97
CA ASN A 113 -22.19 1.07 -3.84
C ASN A 113 -21.13 0.87 -2.75
N GLU A 114 -20.86 -0.37 -2.38
CA GLU A 114 -19.86 -0.74 -1.39
C GLU A 114 -18.47 -0.30 -1.82
N PHE A 115 -18.14 -0.44 -3.11
CA PHE A 115 -16.86 0.04 -3.64
C PHE A 115 -16.77 1.57 -3.60
N ASN A 116 -17.80 2.27 -4.06
CA ASN A 116 -17.82 3.73 -4.08
C ASN A 116 -17.73 4.32 -2.66
N GLU A 117 -18.46 3.75 -1.69
CA GLU A 117 -18.38 4.17 -0.28
C GLU A 117 -16.96 4.06 0.27
N LEU A 118 -16.26 2.97 -0.03
CA LEU A 118 -14.87 2.76 0.40
C LEU A 118 -13.89 3.77 -0.21
N VAL A 119 -13.99 4.05 -1.51
CA VAL A 119 -13.05 4.98 -2.19
C VAL A 119 -13.40 6.45 -2.00
N GLU A 120 -14.63 6.77 -1.60
CA GLU A 120 -15.08 8.13 -1.26
C GLU A 120 -14.86 8.47 0.22
N THR A 121 -14.54 7.48 1.05
CA THR A 121 -14.17 7.70 2.45
C THR A 121 -12.87 8.49 2.53
N ASP A 122 -12.88 9.57 3.30
CA ASP A 122 -11.70 10.37 3.56
C ASP A 122 -10.68 9.58 4.40
N PHE A 123 -9.61 9.11 3.75
CA PHE A 123 -8.54 8.35 4.38
C PHE A 123 -7.87 9.13 5.52
N THR A 124 -7.88 10.47 5.47
CA THR A 124 -7.21 11.28 6.50
C THR A 124 -7.87 11.16 7.87
N SER A 125 -9.13 10.73 7.93
CA SER A 125 -9.85 10.40 9.18
C SER A 125 -9.25 9.20 9.95
N TYR A 126 -8.37 8.43 9.31
CA TYR A 126 -7.63 7.32 9.94
C TYR A 126 -6.12 7.54 9.92
N LEU A 127 -5.65 8.76 9.57
CA LEU A 127 -4.24 9.04 9.36
C LEU A 127 -3.41 8.79 10.62
N ASP A 128 -3.91 9.17 11.80
CA ASP A 128 -3.26 8.94 13.09
C ASP A 128 -2.95 7.45 13.32
N LYS A 129 -3.95 6.57 13.15
CA LYS A 129 -3.83 5.12 13.31
C LYS A 129 -3.01 4.48 12.21
N TYR A 130 -3.07 5.04 11.01
CA TYR A 130 -2.22 4.62 9.90
C TYR A 130 -0.75 4.93 10.21
N LEU A 131 -0.43 6.12 10.70
CA LEU A 131 0.93 6.48 11.11
C LEU A 131 1.41 5.62 12.27
N ASP A 132 0.57 5.31 13.26
CA ASP A 132 0.90 4.35 14.32
C ASP A 132 1.29 2.98 13.75
N THR A 133 0.55 2.49 12.75
CA THR A 133 0.84 1.24 12.04
C THR A 133 2.19 1.30 11.33
N VAL A 134 2.47 2.38 10.61
CA VAL A 134 3.73 2.63 9.89
C VAL A 134 4.90 2.64 10.88
N ILE A 135 4.75 3.39 11.95
CA ILE A 135 5.76 3.56 12.99
C ILE A 135 6.05 2.23 13.66
N GLU A 136 5.02 1.49 14.09
CA GLU A 136 5.18 0.18 14.73
C GLU A 136 5.96 -0.79 13.84
N TYR A 137 5.57 -0.88 12.56
CA TYR A 137 6.18 -1.81 11.61
C TYR A 137 7.65 -1.49 11.36
N TYR A 138 7.96 -0.22 11.07
CA TYR A 138 9.32 0.18 10.71
C TYR A 138 10.23 0.40 11.91
N ASP A 139 9.70 0.72 13.09
CA ASP A 139 10.52 0.77 14.31
C ASP A 139 11.07 -0.61 14.65
N GLN A 140 10.27 -1.67 14.47
CA GLN A 140 10.76 -3.04 14.61
C GLN A 140 11.91 -3.33 13.64
N ILE A 141 11.73 -3.08 12.34
CA ILE A 141 12.73 -3.45 11.32
C ILE A 141 13.99 -2.58 11.41
N ILE A 142 13.84 -1.26 11.50
CA ILE A 142 14.94 -0.30 11.34
C ILE A 142 15.67 -0.04 12.66
N ASN A 143 14.94 0.06 13.78
CA ASN A 143 15.53 0.43 15.06
C ASN A 143 15.86 -0.78 15.92
N LYS A 144 14.94 -1.75 16.03
CA LYS A 144 15.15 -2.93 16.88
C LYS A 144 15.97 -4.00 16.18
N ASP A 145 15.62 -4.35 14.94
CA ASP A 145 16.31 -5.40 14.19
C ASP A 145 17.56 -4.87 13.46
N ASN A 146 17.67 -3.54 13.30
CA ASN A 146 18.79 -2.88 12.62
C ASN A 146 19.00 -3.42 11.20
N MET A 147 17.91 -3.69 10.48
CA MET A 147 17.91 -4.32 9.16
C MET A 147 17.60 -3.33 8.03
N LEU A 148 18.45 -3.31 7.00
CA LEU A 148 18.13 -2.67 5.73
C LEU A 148 17.43 -3.69 4.82
N VAL A 149 16.21 -3.35 4.37
CA VAL A 149 15.40 -4.18 3.47
C VAL A 149 14.84 -3.33 2.35
N LYS A 150 14.63 -3.93 1.16
CA LYS A 150 14.06 -3.23 -0.01
C LYS A 150 12.81 -2.42 0.37
N ARG A 151 11.85 -3.05 1.06
CA ARG A 151 10.57 -2.46 1.49
C ARG A 151 10.71 -1.29 2.48
N ALA A 152 11.91 -0.97 2.98
CA ALA A 152 12.10 0.23 3.78
C ALA A 152 11.91 1.52 2.95
N TYR A 153 11.89 1.43 1.61
CA TYR A 153 11.53 2.58 0.75
C TYR A 153 10.14 3.16 1.04
N HIS A 154 9.21 2.39 1.62
CA HIS A 154 7.90 2.95 1.98
C HIS A 154 8.01 4.03 3.05
N ILE A 155 9.07 4.06 3.88
CA ILE A 155 9.32 5.18 4.81
C ILE A 155 9.49 6.48 4.02
N LEU A 156 10.29 6.46 2.93
CA LEU A 156 10.48 7.62 2.06
C LEU A 156 9.16 8.00 1.37
N ARG A 157 8.41 7.01 0.87
CA ARG A 157 7.09 7.23 0.24
C ARG A 157 6.15 7.96 1.20
N ILE A 158 6.00 7.45 2.42
CA ILE A 158 5.08 8.01 3.41
C ILE A 158 5.54 9.41 3.83
N ARG A 159 6.85 9.62 4.03
CA ARG A 159 7.39 10.96 4.32
C ARG A 159 7.04 11.96 3.21
N ALA A 160 7.19 11.57 1.95
CA ALA A 160 6.88 12.40 0.78
C ALA A 160 5.39 12.76 0.68
N ILE A 161 4.51 11.81 0.98
CA ILE A 161 3.06 12.03 1.04
C ILE A 161 2.74 13.03 2.15
N LEU A 162 3.34 12.85 3.33
CA LEU A 162 3.14 13.76 4.47
C LEU A 162 3.64 15.17 4.19
N ASP A 163 4.78 15.35 3.51
CA ASP A 163 5.22 16.68 3.07
C ASP A 163 4.15 17.38 2.23
N THR A 164 3.63 16.68 1.22
CA THR A 164 2.59 17.21 0.34
C THR A 164 1.32 17.55 1.13
N TYR A 165 0.93 16.68 2.06
CA TYR A 165 -0.24 16.89 2.90
C TYR A 165 -0.08 18.12 3.82
N LEU A 166 1.08 18.28 4.46
CA LEU A 166 1.36 19.44 5.31
C LEU A 166 1.42 20.75 4.53
N GLU A 167 1.90 20.72 3.28
CA GLU A 167 1.97 21.90 2.42
C GLU A 167 0.62 22.30 1.81
N THR A 168 -0.21 21.32 1.44
CA THR A 168 -1.40 21.55 0.59
C THR A 168 -2.73 21.22 1.25
N GLY A 169 -2.73 20.42 2.31
CA GLY A 169 -3.91 19.82 2.92
C GLY A 169 -4.48 18.61 2.15
N ASP A 170 -3.88 18.22 1.02
CA ASP A 170 -4.35 17.10 0.19
C ASP A 170 -3.49 15.85 0.38
N TYR A 171 -4.11 14.73 0.75
CA TYR A 171 -3.42 13.46 0.95
C TYR A 171 -3.40 12.66 -0.36
N THR A 172 -2.34 12.90 -1.15
CA THR A 172 -2.17 12.29 -2.48
C THR A 172 -1.04 11.28 -2.51
N LEU A 173 -1.20 10.21 -3.31
CA LEU A 173 -0.16 9.22 -3.55
C LEU A 173 0.80 9.61 -4.68
N ILE A 174 0.60 10.77 -5.31
CA ILE A 174 1.45 11.30 -6.37
C ILE A 174 2.65 12.00 -5.73
N LEU A 175 3.86 11.51 -6.04
CA LEU A 175 5.10 12.03 -5.47
C LEU A 175 5.83 12.94 -6.47
N SER A 176 6.64 13.86 -5.94
CA SER A 176 7.54 14.66 -6.77
C SER A 176 8.65 13.81 -7.38
N ASP A 177 9.21 14.26 -8.50
CA ASP A 177 10.33 13.60 -9.19
C ASP A 177 11.54 13.40 -8.27
N ASP A 178 11.80 14.34 -7.36
CA ASP A 178 12.90 14.25 -6.39
C ASP A 178 12.69 13.10 -5.40
N TRP A 179 11.46 12.92 -4.91
CA TRP A 179 11.11 11.80 -4.03
C TRP A 179 11.15 10.47 -4.76
N MET A 180 10.63 10.43 -5.98
CA MET A 180 10.68 9.26 -6.86
C MET A 180 12.12 8.79 -7.10
N LYS A 181 13.03 9.72 -7.39
CA LYS A 181 14.46 9.42 -7.56
C LYS A 181 15.07 8.81 -6.30
N ARG A 182 14.81 9.35 -5.11
CA ARG A 182 15.31 8.81 -3.84
C ARG A 182 14.79 7.39 -3.56
N ILE A 183 13.51 7.16 -3.86
CA ILE A 183 12.87 5.84 -3.73
C ILE A 183 13.54 4.83 -4.67
N ASP A 184 13.75 5.19 -5.93
CA ASP A 184 14.38 4.31 -6.92
C ASP A 184 15.85 4.02 -6.58
N GLU A 185 16.59 5.02 -6.09
CA GLU A 185 17.97 4.84 -5.61
C GLU A 185 18.03 3.82 -4.47
N LEU A 186 17.16 3.94 -3.46
CA LEU A 186 17.10 2.98 -2.36
C LEU A 186 16.67 1.59 -2.85
N LYS A 187 15.61 1.48 -3.66
CA LYS A 187 15.13 0.20 -4.21
C LYS A 187 16.19 -0.53 -5.03
N THR A 188 17.11 0.20 -5.66
CA THR A 188 18.17 -0.35 -6.53
C THR A 188 19.43 -0.76 -5.75
N ASN A 189 19.69 -0.11 -4.61
CA ASN A 189 20.98 -0.21 -3.90
C ASN A 189 20.88 -0.71 -2.45
N TRP A 190 19.68 -1.03 -1.95
CA TRP A 190 19.48 -1.49 -0.57
C TRP A 190 20.34 -2.70 -0.16
N ASP A 191 20.71 -3.56 -1.11
CA ASP A 191 21.52 -4.76 -0.93
C ASP A 191 23.00 -4.57 -1.29
N LYS A 192 23.39 -3.35 -1.72
CA LYS A 192 24.73 -3.01 -2.21
C LYS A 192 25.48 -2.04 -1.30
N SER A 193 24.80 -1.40 -0.35
CA SER A 193 25.38 -0.40 0.54
C SER A 193 25.71 -0.98 1.92
N ASP A 194 26.99 -1.12 2.22
CA ASP A 194 27.47 -1.52 3.56
C ASP A 194 27.83 -0.32 4.46
N ASP A 195 27.63 0.91 3.99
CA ASP A 195 28.12 2.11 4.69
C ASP A 195 27.18 2.65 5.79
N GLY A 196 26.02 2.02 6.01
CA GLY A 196 25.05 2.40 7.05
C GLY A 196 24.37 3.76 6.83
N THR A 197 24.65 4.46 5.73
CA THR A 197 24.11 5.79 5.44
C THR A 197 22.60 5.73 5.20
N TYR A 198 22.13 4.76 4.42
CA TYR A 198 20.70 4.54 4.18
C TYR A 198 19.94 4.24 5.46
N LEU A 199 20.49 3.41 6.35
CA LEU A 199 19.82 3.08 7.61
C LEU A 199 19.69 4.33 8.50
N SER A 200 20.71 5.18 8.54
CA SER A 200 20.67 6.45 9.26
C SER A 200 19.63 7.41 8.69
N THR A 201 19.55 7.51 7.36
CA THR A 201 18.52 8.30 6.66
C THR A 201 17.11 7.77 6.95
N LEU A 202 16.91 6.45 6.92
CA LEU A 202 15.61 5.83 7.23
C LEU A 202 15.19 6.08 8.68
N ARG A 203 16.14 6.05 9.63
CA ARG A 203 15.88 6.41 11.03
C ARG A 203 15.43 7.85 11.17
N GLN A 204 16.09 8.76 10.47
CA GLN A 204 15.74 10.17 10.49
C GLN A 204 14.33 10.40 9.95
N PHE A 205 13.99 9.84 8.79
CA PHE A 205 12.62 9.97 8.26
C PHE A 205 11.57 9.29 9.13
N LEU A 206 11.90 8.16 9.76
CA LEU A 206 10.99 7.52 10.71
C LEU A 206 10.77 8.36 11.97
N LEU A 207 11.81 9.09 12.44
CA LEU A 207 11.67 10.05 13.54
C LEU A 207 10.77 11.22 13.13
N GLU A 208 10.98 11.81 11.95
CA GLU A 208 10.13 12.88 11.44
C GLU A 208 8.67 12.44 11.28
N ILE A 209 8.41 11.21 10.83
CA ILE A 209 7.06 10.65 10.77
C ILE A 209 6.43 10.55 12.18
N LYS A 210 7.21 10.18 13.21
CA LYS A 210 6.74 10.17 14.61
C LYS A 210 6.39 11.57 15.09
N GLU A 211 7.23 12.56 14.78
CA GLU A 211 6.99 13.96 15.13
C GLU A 211 5.70 14.49 14.49
N ILE A 212 5.52 14.26 13.18
CA ILE A 212 4.29 14.63 12.46
C ILE A 212 3.06 13.94 13.07
N ARG A 213 3.16 12.65 13.40
CA ARG A 213 2.07 11.91 14.07
C ARG A 213 1.70 12.56 15.40
N ASP A 214 2.67 12.99 16.18
CA ASP A 214 2.44 13.62 17.49
C ASP A 214 1.87 15.05 17.36
N GLU A 215 2.13 15.74 16.24
CA GLU A 215 1.50 17.03 15.91
C GLU A 215 0.04 16.86 15.44
N VAL A 216 -0.25 15.83 14.63
CA VAL A 216 -1.62 15.51 14.18
C VAL A 216 -2.55 15.22 15.37
N LEU A 217 -2.04 14.59 16.43
CA LEU A 217 -2.79 14.29 17.65
C LEU A 217 -2.97 15.48 18.62
N GLN A 218 -2.34 16.63 18.36
CA GLN A 218 -2.53 17.84 19.18
C GLN A 218 -3.67 18.74 18.67
N HIS A 219 -4.32 18.37 17.55
CA HIS A 219 -5.38 19.14 16.92
C HIS A 219 -6.78 18.49 16.95
N GLU A 220 -6.95 17.41 17.72
CA GLU A 220 -8.26 16.86 18.14
C GLU A 220 -8.53 17.12 19.64
#